data_AF-A0A352A7X2-F1
#
_entry.id   AF-A0A352A7X2-F1
#
_cell.length_a   1.000
_cell.length_b   1.000
_cell.length_c   1.000
_cell.angle_alpha   90.00
_cell.angle_beta   90.00
_cell.angle_gamma   90.00
#
_symmetry.space_group_name_H-M   'P 1'
#
loop_
_entity.id
_entity.type
_entity.pdbx_description
1 polymer ?
#
loop_
_entity_poly.entity_id
_entity_poly.type
_entity_poly.pdbx_seq_one_letter_code
_entity_poly.pdbx_strand_id
1 'polypeptide(L)'
;MEQQIILNKVCDIILPYLNEPSEIKMEMHFLKDLMINSVDYTCIIADIEDAFNIVIDETNIYCIKDLVQFIMQYNKNVDSE
;
A
#
# COMPACT_ATOMS: atom_id res chain seq x y z
N MET A 1 -17.29 0.91 1.30
CA MET A 1 -16.76 0.41 2.59
C MET A 1 -15.43 -0.30 2.40
N GLU A 2 -15.27 -1.15 1.38
CA GLU A 2 -14.03 -1.89 1.08
C GLU A 2 -12.75 -1.04 1.00
N GLN A 3 -12.79 0.12 0.34
CA GLN A 3 -11.65 1.03 0.24
C GLN A 3 -11.07 1.47 1.60
N GLN A 4 -11.93 1.73 2.60
CA GLN A 4 -11.47 2.11 3.94
C GLN A 4 -10.82 0.93 4.67
N ILE A 5 -11.32 -0.29 4.47
CA ILE A 5 -10.74 -1.49 5.08
C ILE A 5 -9.33 -1.73 4.52
N ILE A 6 -9.18 -1.62 3.20
CA ILE A 6 -7.88 -1.75 2.53
C ILE A 6 -6.94 -0.66 3.01
N LEU A 7 -7.38 0.61 3.00
CA LEU A 7 -6.57 1.72 3.49
C LEU A 7 -6.09 1.51 4.94
N ASN A 8 -6.99 1.12 5.84
CA ASN A 8 -6.62 0.90 7.25
C ASN A 8 -5.55 -0.19 7.38
N LYS A 9 -5.69 -1.30 6.62
CA LYS A 9 -4.73 -2.40 6.66
C LYS A 9 -3.39 -2.01 6.03
N VAL A 10 -3.41 -1.25 4.93
CA VAL A 10 -2.22 -0.64 4.31
C VAL A 10 -1.53 0.29 5.32
N CYS A 11 -2.28 1.14 6.01
CA CYS A 11 -1.74 2.01 7.06
C CYS A 11 -1.10 1.20 8.19
N ASP A 12 -1.74 0.13 8.66
CA ASP A 12 -1.21 -0.74 9.72
C ASP A 12 0.16 -1.33 9.34
N ILE A 13 0.32 -1.72 8.07
CA ILE A 13 1.58 -2.25 7.53
C ILE A 13 2.64 -1.16 7.38
N ILE A 14 2.27 0.05 6.96
CA ILE A 14 3.23 1.16 6.76
C ILE A 14 3.63 1.83 8.08
N LEU A 15 2.73 1.89 9.06
CA LEU A 15 2.96 2.52 10.37
C LEU A 15 4.29 2.14 11.04
N PRO A 16 4.70 0.86 11.12
CA PRO A 16 5.99 0.48 11.73
C PRO A 16 7.22 0.98 10.94
N TYR A 17 7.07 1.30 9.66
CA TYR A 17 8.14 1.87 8.83
C TYR A 17 8.23 3.40 8.95
N LEU A 18 7.24 4.05 9.56
CA LEU A 18 7.24 5.48 9.80
C LEU A 18 7.89 5.79 11.16
N ASN A 19 8.79 6.77 11.17
CA ASN A 19 9.44 7.21 12.42
C ASN A 19 8.47 7.88 13.40
N GLU A 20 7.40 8.50 12.90
CA GLU A 20 6.37 9.13 13.73
C GLU A 20 4.97 8.78 13.21
N PRO A 21 3.98 8.62 14.11
CA PRO A 21 2.59 8.40 13.73
C PRO A 21 2.06 9.63 13.00
N SER A 22 2.13 9.58 11.67
CA SER A 22 1.67 10.63 10.78
C SER A 22 0.34 10.22 10.17
N GLU A 23 -0.53 11.21 9.92
CA GLU A 23 -1.79 10.96 9.23
C GLU A 23 -1.50 10.56 7.78
N ILE A 24 -1.58 9.26 7.47
CA ILE A 24 -1.37 8.74 6.11
C ILE A 24 -2.57 9.15 5.25
N LYS A 25 -2.30 9.94 4.20
CA LYS A 25 -3.31 10.35 3.20
C LYS A 25 -3.10 9.59 1.90
N MET A 26 -4.19 9.40 1.17
CA MET A 26 -4.19 8.74 -0.14
C MET A 26 -3.25 9.40 -1.15
N GLU A 27 -3.06 10.71 -1.05
CA GLU A 27 -2.26 11.51 -1.97
C GLU A 27 -0.76 11.50 -1.62
N MET A 28 -0.40 10.99 -0.43
CA MET A 28 0.99 10.96 0.02
C MET A 28 1.81 9.98 -0.81
N HIS A 29 2.99 10.44 -1.20
CA HIS A 29 3.98 9.67 -1.92
C HIS A 29 4.90 8.94 -0.92
N PHE A 30 5.15 7.63 -1.14
CA PHE A 30 5.96 6.81 -0.23
C PHE A 30 7.36 7.40 0.00
N LEU A 31 8.09 7.65 -1.09
CA LEU A 31 9.47 8.15 -0.99
C LEU A 31 9.60 9.64 -0.65
N LYS A 32 8.60 10.48 -0.98
CA LYS A 32 8.72 11.94 -0.87
C LYS A 32 8.02 12.52 0.36
N ASP A 33 6.79 12.10 0.63
CA ASP A 33 5.99 12.62 1.74
C ASP A 33 6.22 11.79 3.00
N LEU A 34 6.22 10.47 2.86
CA LEU A 34 6.42 9.56 3.98
C LEU A 34 7.89 9.33 4.33
N MET A 35 8.81 9.90 3.53
CA MET A 35 10.26 9.78 3.70
C MET A 35 10.73 8.32 3.84
N ILE A 36 10.04 7.39 3.18
CA ILE A 36 10.36 5.96 3.17
C ILE A 36 11.56 5.76 2.25
N ASN A 37 12.55 4.99 2.70
CA ASN A 37 13.70 4.66 1.85
C ASN A 37 13.35 3.55 0.86
N SER A 38 14.11 3.40 -0.22
CA SER A 38 13.88 2.34 -1.21
C SER A 38 13.90 0.93 -0.60
N VAL A 39 14.70 0.70 0.44
CA VAL A 39 14.74 -0.58 1.17
C VAL A 39 13.43 -0.82 1.93
N ASP A 40 13.00 0.15 2.72
CA ASP A 40 11.75 0.08 3.48
C ASP A 40 10.54 -0.02 2.54
N TYR A 41 10.59 0.66 1.40
CA TYR A 41 9.56 0.59 0.36
C TYR A 41 9.40 -0.85 -0.16
N THR A 42 10.48 -1.52 -0.56
CA THR A 42 10.40 -2.91 -1.04
C THR A 42 9.89 -3.85 0.06
N CYS A 43 10.26 -3.63 1.33
CA CYS A 43 9.71 -4.40 2.45
C CYS A 43 8.21 -4.18 2.62
N ILE A 44 7.73 -2.93 2.56
CA ILE A 44 6.31 -2.59 2.62
C ILE A 44 5.56 -3.29 1.48
N ILE A 45 6.07 -3.22 0.24
CA ILE A 45 5.42 -3.87 -0.89
C ILE A 45 5.30 -5.38 -0.65
N ALA A 46 6.37 -6.04 -0.21
CA ALA A 46 6.35 -7.47 0.11
C ALA A 46 5.34 -7.83 1.22
N ASP A 47 5.26 -7.03 2.29
CA ASP A 47 4.26 -7.23 3.35
C ASP A 47 2.83 -7.04 2.84
N ILE A 48 2.61 -6.11 1.91
CA ILE A 48 1.31 -5.88 1.29
C ILE A 48 0.93 -7.04 0.36
N GLU A 49 1.88 -7.54 -0.44
CA GLU A 49 1.70 -8.71 -1.29
C GLU A 49 1.27 -9.93 -0.47
N ASP A 50 1.96 -10.21 0.65
CA ASP A 50 1.61 -11.30 1.57
C ASP A 50 0.24 -11.06 2.24
N ALA A 51 0.01 -9.87 2.79
CA ALA A 51 -1.19 -9.54 3.54
C ALA A 51 -2.48 -9.55 2.71
N PHE A 52 -2.37 -9.30 1.40
CA PHE A 52 -3.50 -9.30 0.46
C PHE A 52 -3.46 -10.45 -0.54
N ASN A 53 -2.44 -11.30 -0.48
CA ASN A 53 -2.20 -12.41 -1.42
C ASN A 53 -2.25 -11.93 -2.90
N ILE A 54 -1.53 -10.85 -3.18
CA ILE A 54 -1.44 -10.21 -4.50
C ILE A 54 0.01 -10.16 -4.98
N VAL A 55 0.20 -9.89 -6.27
CA VAL A 55 1.53 -9.63 -6.84
C VAL A 55 1.56 -8.22 -7.39
N ILE A 56 2.46 -7.39 -6.87
CA ILE A 56 2.65 -5.99 -7.25
C ILE A 56 3.92 -5.91 -8.09
N ASP A 57 3.74 -5.65 -9.40
CA ASP A 57 4.86 -5.28 -10.25
C ASP A 57 5.21 -3.81 -9.97
N GLU A 58 6.30 -3.57 -9.22
CA GLU A 58 6.70 -2.29 -8.59
C GLU A 58 6.81 -1.06 -9.52
N THR A 59 6.52 -1.20 -10.81
CA THR A 59 6.77 -0.18 -11.83
C THR A 59 5.87 1.06 -11.76
N ASN A 60 4.75 1.04 -11.02
CA ASN A 60 3.75 2.13 -11.07
C ASN A 60 3.12 2.56 -9.74
N ILE A 61 3.62 2.11 -8.58
CA ILE A 61 3.05 2.51 -7.28
C ILE A 61 3.89 3.64 -6.68
N TYR A 62 3.32 4.85 -6.66
CA TYR A 62 4.02 6.04 -6.18
C TYR A 62 3.34 6.63 -4.93
N CYS A 63 2.02 6.58 -4.90
CA CYS A 63 1.19 7.09 -3.80
C CYS A 63 0.35 5.99 -3.15
N ILE A 64 -0.10 6.23 -1.92
CA ILE A 64 -0.99 5.31 -1.18
C ILE A 64 -2.26 4.99 -1.99
N LYS A 65 -2.83 5.98 -2.69
CA LYS A 65 -4.00 5.78 -3.56
C LYS A 65 -3.77 4.72 -4.63
N ASP A 66 -2.57 4.68 -5.21
CA ASP A 66 -2.25 3.78 -6.32
C ASP A 66 -2.23 2.35 -5.80
N LEU A 67 -1.66 2.14 -4.61
CA LEU A 67 -1.66 0.87 -3.91
C LEU A 67 -3.07 0.39 -3.56
N VAL A 68 -3.87 1.26 -2.94
CA VAL A 68 -5.26 0.93 -2.57
C VAL A 68 -6.08 0.60 -3.82
N GLN A 69 -5.93 1.38 -4.91
CA GLN A 69 -6.63 1.12 -6.16
C GLN A 69 -6.19 -0.18 -6.81
N PHE A 70 -4.89 -0.52 -6.77
CA PHE A 70 -4.37 -1.77 -7.30
C PHE A 70 -4.98 -2.98 -6.58
N ILE A 71 -4.96 -2.98 -5.24
CA ILE A 71 -5.55 -4.05 -4.41
C ILE A 71 -7.05 -4.21 -4.73
N MET A 72 -7.78 -3.10 -4.82
CA MET A 72 -9.21 -3.13 -5.16
C MET A 72 -9.48 -3.70 -6.55
N GLN A 73 -8.64 -3.39 -7.54
CA GLN A 73 -8.78 -3.95 -8.88
C GLN A 73 -8.43 -5.44 -8.89
N TYR A 74 -7.37 -5.85 -8.19
CA TYR A 74 -6.96 -7.24 -8.12
C TYR A 74 -8.06 -8.13 -7.53
N ASN A 75 -8.62 -7.75 -6.38
CA ASN A 75 -9.71 -8.51 -5.75
C ASN A 75 -10.93 -8.70 -6.67
N LYS A 76 -11.29 -7.68 -7.47
CA LYS A 76 -12.40 -7.80 -8.43
C LYS A 76 -12.14 -8.80 -9.55
N ASN A 77 -10.89 -9.00 -9.95
CA ASN A 77 -10.54 -9.94 -11.01
C ASN A 77 -10.55 -11.39 -10.47
N VAL A 78 -10.16 -11.61 -9.21
CA VAL A 78 -10.14 -12.95 -8.59
C VAL A 78 -11.56 -13.52 -8.37
N ASP A 79 -12.57 -12.69 -8.12
CA ASP A 79 -13.98 -13.12 -8.01
C ASP A 79 -14.64 -13.50 -9.35
N SER A 80 -13.95 -13.34 -10.49
CA SER A 80 -14.50 -13.58 -11.84
C SER A 80 -14.05 -14.90 -12.49
N GLU A 81 -13.27 -15.75 -11.80
CA GLU A 81 -12.80 -17.05 -12.30
C GLU A 81 -13.31 -18.25 -11.49
#